data_AF-A0A930QMU8-F1
#
_entry.id   AF-A0A930QMU8-F1
#
_cell.length_a   1.000
_cell.length_b   1.000
_cell.length_c   1.000
_cell.angle_alpha   90.00
_cell.angle_beta   90.00
_cell.angle_gamma   90.00
#
_symmetry.space_group_name_H-M   'P 1'
#
loop_
_entity.id
_entity.type
_entity.pdbx_description
1 polymer ?
#
loop_
_entity_poly.entity_id
_entity_poly.type
_entity_poly.pdbx_seq_one_letter_code
_entity_poly.pdbx_strand_id
1 'polypeptide(L)'
;MKVTVIYDSGTGDMLATVGEHNPEVIKAASFEVPDGARVDRVDVSKEPHTVVTSDTPVSISVKLEALIDENKATIKANQEAIAAQDKRLLDAINTLMSGEE
;
A
#
# COMPACT_ATOMS: atom_id res chain seq x y z
N MET A 1 3.02 21.44 -37.34
CA MET A 1 3.01 20.67 -36.08
C MET A 1 1.98 21.32 -35.17
N LYS A 2 0.92 20.61 -34.78
CA LYS A 2 -0.14 21.13 -33.92
C LYS A 2 0.07 20.55 -32.52
N VAL A 3 0.00 21.40 -31.51
CA VAL A 3 0.13 21.01 -30.10
C VAL A 3 -1.09 21.51 -29.36
N THR A 4 -1.50 20.74 -28.36
CA THR A 4 -2.60 21.14 -27.46
C THR A 4 -1.99 21.58 -26.14
N VAL A 5 -2.43 22.72 -25.61
CA VAL A 5 -1.88 23.31 -24.38
C VAL A 5 -2.96 23.29 -23.30
N ILE A 6 -2.59 22.82 -22.12
CA ILE A 6 -3.40 22.92 -20.91
C ILE A 6 -2.88 24.12 -20.14
N TYR A 7 -3.73 25.11 -19.91
CA TYR A 7 -3.40 26.36 -19.24
C TYR A 7 -4.52 26.79 -18.29
N ASP A 8 -4.16 27.57 -17.28
CA ASP A 8 -5.12 28.23 -16.41
C ASP A 8 -5.77 29.38 -17.19
N SER A 9 -7.09 29.32 -17.39
CA SER A 9 -7.82 30.34 -18.16
C SER A 9 -7.99 31.67 -17.41
N GLY A 10 -7.80 31.68 -16.09
CA GLY A 10 -7.87 32.88 -15.25
C GLY A 10 -6.55 33.66 -15.22
N THR A 11 -5.42 32.96 -15.13
CA THR A 11 -4.08 33.61 -15.06
C THR A 11 -3.32 33.61 -16.39
N GLY A 12 -3.63 32.66 -17.27
CA GLY A 12 -2.85 32.41 -18.49
C GLY A 12 -1.64 31.50 -18.27
N ASP A 13 -1.44 30.95 -17.08
CA ASP A 13 -0.29 30.11 -16.76
C ASP A 13 -0.36 28.77 -17.49
N MET A 14 0.76 28.39 -18.12
CA MET A 14 0.87 27.10 -18.79
C MET A 14 1.06 25.98 -17.75
N LEU A 15 0.16 24.99 -17.76
CA LEU A 15 0.22 23.83 -16.87
C LEU A 15 0.93 22.64 -17.53
N ALA A 16 0.59 22.35 -18.80
CA ALA A 16 1.20 21.27 -19.55
C ALA A 16 1.05 21.46 -21.07
N THR A 17 1.98 20.87 -21.83
CA THR A 17 1.85 20.73 -23.29
C THR A 17 1.61 19.26 -23.61
N VAL A 18 0.59 18.98 -24.41
CA VAL A 18 0.27 17.64 -24.91
C VAL A 18 0.36 17.61 -26.43
N GLY A 19 0.50 16.41 -26.98
CA GLY A 19 0.44 16.18 -28.42
C GLY A 19 -0.91 16.60 -29.03
N GLU A 20 -1.08 16.34 -30.32
CA GLU A 20 -2.32 16.70 -31.01
C GLU A 20 -3.52 15.94 -30.42
N HIS A 21 -4.35 16.66 -29.67
CA HIS A 21 -5.58 16.18 -29.06
C HIS A 21 -6.72 17.18 -29.24
N ASN A 22 -7.97 16.69 -29.32
CA ASN A 22 -9.15 17.53 -29.39
C ASN A 22 -9.38 18.21 -28.02
N PRO A 23 -9.24 19.55 -27.90
CA PRO A 23 -9.44 20.24 -26.63
C PRO A 23 -10.87 20.14 -26.09
N GLU A 24 -11.88 19.89 -26.93
CA GLU A 24 -13.29 19.79 -26.51
C GLU A 24 -13.59 18.57 -25.63
N VAL A 25 -12.75 17.53 -25.70
CA VAL A 25 -12.92 16.30 -24.91
C VAL A 25 -11.96 16.20 -23.73
N ILE A 26 -11.05 17.17 -23.58
CA ILE A 26 -10.14 17.23 -22.44
C ILE A 26 -10.95 17.68 -21.22
N LYS A 27 -10.98 16.83 -20.19
CA LYS A 27 -11.63 17.13 -18.90
C LYS A 27 -10.58 17.26 -17.83
N ALA A 28 -10.70 18.30 -17.00
CA ALA A 28 -9.95 18.45 -15.76
C ALA A 28 -10.89 18.15 -14.59
N ALA A 29 -10.45 17.29 -13.68
CA ALA A 29 -11.19 16.94 -12.47
C ALA A 29 -10.20 16.65 -11.34
N SER A 30 -10.64 16.91 -10.11
CA SER A 30 -9.88 16.55 -8.90
C SER A 30 -10.36 15.20 -8.39
N PHE A 31 -9.41 14.33 -8.05
CA PHE A 31 -9.69 13.01 -7.48
C PHE A 31 -8.91 12.86 -6.18
N GLU A 32 -9.51 12.20 -5.20
CA GLU A 32 -8.78 11.77 -4.01
C GLU A 32 -7.91 10.56 -4.40
N VAL A 33 -6.60 10.69 -4.19
CA VAL A 33 -5.61 9.64 -4.50
C VAL A 33 -4.94 9.25 -3.18
N PRO A 34 -4.89 7.95 -2.84
CA PRO A 34 -4.20 7.49 -1.64
C PRO A 34 -2.72 7.87 -1.65
N ASP A 35 -2.17 8.20 -0.49
CA ASP A 35 -0.74 8.52 -0.36
C ASP A 35 0.14 7.36 -0.83
N GLY A 36 1.15 7.71 -1.63
CA GLY A 36 2.06 6.73 -2.22
C GLY A 36 1.48 5.94 -3.40
N ALA A 37 0.26 6.27 -3.86
CA ALA A 37 -0.31 5.72 -5.09
C ALA A 37 -0.06 6.64 -6.29
N ARG A 38 0.17 6.05 -7.46
CA ARG A 38 0.28 6.74 -8.75
C ARG A 38 -1.03 6.58 -9.51
N VAL A 39 -1.54 7.67 -10.08
CA VAL A 39 -2.66 7.60 -11.04
C VAL A 39 -2.15 7.07 -12.38
N ASP A 40 -2.70 5.93 -12.82
CA ASP A 40 -2.37 5.35 -14.12
C ASP A 40 -3.38 5.74 -15.20
N ARG A 41 -4.67 5.82 -14.84
CA ARG A 41 -5.77 6.17 -15.74
C ARG A 41 -7.00 6.64 -14.98
N VAL A 42 -7.90 7.34 -15.65
CA VAL A 42 -9.28 7.57 -15.20
C VAL A 42 -10.22 6.57 -15.88
N ASP A 43 -10.98 5.81 -15.09
CA ASP A 43 -12.08 4.98 -15.55
C ASP A 43 -13.32 5.86 -15.78
N VAL A 44 -13.75 5.93 -17.03
CA VAL A 44 -14.90 6.71 -17.50
C VAL A 44 -16.15 5.85 -17.72
N SER A 45 -16.10 4.56 -17.36
CA SER A 45 -17.24 3.64 -17.55
C SER A 45 -18.38 3.86 -16.56
N LYS A 46 -18.12 4.58 -15.45
CA LYS A 46 -19.07 4.87 -14.37
C LYS A 46 -19.10 6.37 -14.09
N GLU A 47 -20.26 6.87 -13.64
CA GLU A 47 -20.39 8.21 -13.07
C GLU A 47 -20.68 8.11 -11.56
N PRO A 48 -19.89 8.77 -10.68
CA PRO A 48 -18.72 9.60 -11.00
C PRO A 48 -17.54 8.77 -11.53
N HIS A 49 -16.73 9.37 -12.42
CA HIS A 49 -15.49 8.76 -12.90
C HIS A 49 -14.59 8.42 -11.71
N THR A 50 -13.82 7.34 -11.82
CA THR A 50 -12.89 6.90 -10.76
C THR A 50 -11.46 6.84 -11.28
N VAL A 51 -10.49 7.05 -10.39
CA VAL A 51 -9.07 6.87 -10.73
C VAL A 51 -8.66 5.42 -10.54
N VAL A 52 -7.92 4.90 -11.51
CA VAL A 52 -7.18 3.64 -11.39
C VAL A 52 -5.78 3.99 -10.94
N THR A 53 -5.41 3.49 -9.76
CA THR A 53 -4.14 3.78 -9.13
C THR A 53 -3.35 2.51 -8.86
N SER A 54 -2.03 2.58 -9.01
CA SER A 54 -1.11 1.54 -8.57
C SER A 54 -0.23 2.04 -7.44
N ASP A 55 0.18 1.13 -6.56
CA ASP A 55 1.22 1.41 -5.58
C ASP A 55 2.53 1.78 -6.27
N THR A 56 3.23 2.78 -5.73
CA THR A 56 4.58 3.11 -6.18
C THR A 56 5.59 2.10 -5.62
N PRO A 57 6.75 1.88 -6.29
CA PRO A 57 7.79 1.00 -5.73
C PRO A 57 8.16 1.37 -4.28
N VAL A 58 8.18 2.67 -3.97
CA VAL A 58 8.45 3.19 -2.63
C VAL A 58 7.34 2.79 -1.64
N SER A 59 6.06 2.95 -2.00
CA SER A 59 4.96 2.57 -1.10
C SER A 59 4.93 1.06 -0.84
N ILE A 60 5.28 0.25 -1.86
CA ILE A 60 5.43 -1.21 -1.70
C ILE A 60 6.56 -1.52 -0.72
N SER A 61 7.73 -0.92 -0.88
CA SER A 61 8.88 -1.16 0.00
C SER A 61 8.57 -0.82 1.46
N VAL A 62 7.93 0.32 1.73
CA VAL A 62 7.54 0.72 3.09
C VAL A 62 6.56 -0.29 3.71
N LYS A 63 5.54 -0.72 2.95
CA LYS A 63 4.59 -1.76 3.41
C LYS A 63 5.31 -3.09 3.69
N LEU A 64 6.27 -3.47 2.83
CA LEU A 64 7.03 -4.71 2.98
C LEU A 64 7.93 -4.70 4.23
N GLU A 65 8.62 -3.58 4.49
CA GLU A 65 9.45 -3.44 5.68
C GLU A 65 8.61 -3.52 6.97
N ALA A 66 7.46 -2.83 7.01
CA ALA A 66 6.55 -2.91 8.15
C ALA A 66 6.07 -4.35 8.42
N LEU A 67 5.67 -5.08 7.37
CA LEU A 67 5.28 -6.49 7.48
C LEU A 67 6.43 -7.41 7.91
N ILE A 68 7.65 -7.12 7.47
CA ILE A 68 8.83 -7.90 7.89
C ILE A 68 9.09 -7.70 9.38
N ASP A 69 8.98 -6.47 9.88
CA ASP A 69 9.23 -6.16 11.28
C ASP A 69 8.15 -6.75 12.20
N GLU A 70 6.87 -6.68 11.79
CA GLU A 70 5.76 -7.34 12.48
C GLU A 70 5.96 -8.86 12.54
N ASN A 71 6.34 -9.47 11.41
CA ASN A 71 6.60 -10.91 11.36
C ASN A 71 7.80 -11.31 12.23
N LYS A 72 8.88 -10.53 12.24
CA LYS A 72 10.03 -10.77 13.14
C LYS A 72 9.61 -10.73 14.61
N ALA A 73 8.81 -9.74 15.00
CA ALA A 73 8.29 -9.64 16.35
C ALA A 73 7.44 -10.86 16.72
N THR A 74 6.57 -11.29 15.81
CA THR A 74 5.71 -12.47 15.99
C THR A 74 6.50 -13.76 16.09
N ILE A 75 7.52 -13.96 15.24
CA ILE A 75 8.40 -15.14 15.30
C ILE A 75 9.12 -15.19 16.63
N LYS A 76 9.66 -14.05 17.11
CA LYS A 76 10.32 -13.99 18.42
C LYS A 76 9.37 -14.36 19.55
N ALA A 77 8.17 -13.79 19.57
CA ALA A 77 7.16 -14.11 20.58
C ALA A 77 6.77 -15.60 20.55
N ASN A 78 6.63 -16.19 19.37
CA ASN A 78 6.36 -17.61 19.22
C ASN A 78 7.51 -18.49 19.70
N GLN A 79 8.77 -18.12 19.42
CA GLN A 79 9.95 -18.83 19.93
C GLN A 79 9.98 -18.82 21.47
N GLU A 80 9.70 -17.68 22.08
CA GLU A 80 9.62 -17.55 23.54
C GLU A 80 8.47 -18.38 24.13
N ALA A 81 7.31 -18.40 23.47
CA ALA A 81 6.16 -19.20 23.87
C ALA A 81 6.44 -20.72 23.79
N ILE A 82 7.10 -21.18 22.72
CA ILE A 82 7.51 -22.58 22.56
C ILE A 82 8.50 -22.97 23.66
N ALA A 83 9.53 -22.17 23.90
CA ALA A 83 10.51 -22.44 24.97
C ALA A 83 9.84 -22.51 26.36
N ALA A 84 8.87 -21.63 26.63
CA ALA A 84 8.10 -21.67 27.87
C ALA A 84 7.19 -22.92 27.96
N GLN A 85 6.62 -23.36 26.84
CA GLN A 85 5.82 -24.58 26.78
C GLN A 85 6.67 -25.83 27.00
N ASP A 86 7.86 -25.91 26.39
CA ASP A 86 8.81 -27.01 26.58
C ASP A 86 9.21 -27.14 28.05
N LYS A 87 9.50 -26.02 28.72
CA LYS A 87 9.80 -26.01 30.15
C LYS A 87 8.62 -26.54 30.98
N ARG A 88 7.40 -26.07 30.71
CA ARG A 88 6.19 -26.54 31.41
C ARG A 88 5.94 -28.04 31.20
N LEU A 89 6.21 -28.55 29.99
CA LEU A 89 6.10 -29.97 29.67
C LEU A 89 7.09 -30.79 30.51
N LEU A 90 8.36 -30.36 30.57
CA LEU A 90 9.38 -31.03 31.37
C LEU A 90 9.04 -31.04 32.87
N ASP A 91 8.56 -29.92 33.41
CA ASP A 91 8.13 -29.83 34.81
C ASP A 91 6.94 -30.76 35.12
N ALA A 92 5.98 -30.86 34.19
CA ALA A 92 4.85 -31.79 34.32
C ALA A 92 5.29 -33.26 34.27
N ILE A 93 6.20 -33.61 33.35
CA ILE A 93 6.77 -34.96 33.26
C ILE A 93 7.52 -35.33 34.55
N ASN A 94 8.35 -34.42 35.07
CA ASN A 94 9.09 -34.66 36.32
C ASN A 94 8.15 -34.87 37.51
N THR A 95 7.08 -34.08 37.62
CA THR A 95 6.07 -34.23 38.68
C THR A 95 5.39 -35.60 38.62
N LEU A 96 5.02 -36.06 37.43
CA LEU A 96 4.42 -37.39 37.22
C LEU A 96 5.38 -38.53 37.57
N MET A 97 6.68 -38.41 37.23
CA MET A 97 7.68 -39.44 37.55
C MET A 97 8.09 -39.44 39.03
N SER A 98 7.95 -38.32 39.74
CA SER A 98 8.20 -38.25 41.19
C SER A 98 7.00 -38.67 42.05
N GLY A 99 5.84 -38.91 41.43
CA GLY A 99 4.56 -39.19 42.09
C GLY A 99 4.15 -40.65 42.04
N GLU A 100 5.08 -41.58 42.25
CA GLU A 100 4.80 -43.01 42.51
C GLU A 100 5.65 -43.49 43.70
N GLU A 101 5.24 -43.08 44.91
CA GLU A 101 5.37 -43.84 46.17
C GLU A 101 4.12 -43.61 47.02
#